data_AF-A0A443HM10-F1
#
_entry.id   AF-A0A443HM10-F1
#
_cell.length_a   1.000
_cell.length_b   1.000
_cell.length_c   1.000
_cell.angle_alpha   90.00
_cell.angle_beta   90.00
_cell.angle_gamma   90.00
#
_symmetry.space_group_name_H-M   'P 1'
#
loop_
_entity.id
_entity.type
_entity.pdbx_description
1 polymer ?
#
loop_
_entity_poly.entity_id
_entity_poly.type
_entity_poly.pdbx_seq_one_letter_code
_entity_poly.pdbx_strand_id
1 'polypeptide(L)' 'MASARSRRILARCEIIWGKGDYDIDLETDDWSTSWAVVKQDFGDEFGPPLTMTAPRGSENGAMRELATWTGC' A
#
# COMPACT_ATOMS: atom_id res chain seq x y z
N MET A 1 14.31 3.11 -0.66
CA MET A 1 13.93 4.50 -0.28
C MET A 1 12.46 4.68 -0.63
N ALA A 2 11.57 4.78 0.38
CA ALA A 2 10.14 4.97 0.13
C ALA A 2 9.89 6.30 -0.62
N SER A 3 9.12 6.24 -1.70
CA SER A 3 8.78 7.43 -2.49
C SER A 3 8.03 8.46 -1.62
N ALA A 4 8.06 9.74 -2.01
CA ALA A 4 7.26 10.77 -1.32
C ALA A 4 5.76 10.45 -1.32
N ARG A 5 5.27 9.74 -2.35
CA ARG A 5 3.89 9.22 -2.42
C ARG A 5 3.66 8.15 -1.36
N SER A 6 4.54 7.15 -1.27
CA SER A 6 4.42 6.05 -0.31
C SER A 6 4.33 6.59 1.13
N ARG A 7 5.18 7.56 1.48
CA ARG A 7 5.12 8.21 2.81
C ARG A 7 3.79 8.92 3.09
N ARG A 8 3.19 9.57 2.10
CA ARG A 8 1.87 10.21 2.25
C ARG A 8 0.78 9.17 2.47
N ILE A 9 0.82 8.08 1.69
CA ILE A 9 -0.12 6.96 1.84
C ILE A 9 0.00 6.38 3.24
N LEU A 10 1.21 6.07 3.73
CA LEU A 10 1.45 5.52 5.07
C LEU A 10 0.95 6.46 6.18
N ALA A 11 1.27 7.75 6.11
CA ALA A 11 0.75 8.75 7.05
C ALA A 11 -0.79 8.83 7.03
N ARG A 12 -1.42 8.48 5.90
CA ARG A 12 -2.86 8.42 5.77
C ARG A 12 -3.46 7.12 6.27
N CYS A 13 -2.72 6.01 6.19
CA CYS A 13 -3.07 4.76 6.83
C CYS A 13 -3.22 4.96 8.35
N GLU A 14 -2.31 5.72 8.97
CA GLU A 14 -2.42 6.09 10.38
C GLU A 14 -3.70 6.86 10.73
N ILE A 15 -4.22 7.65 9.79
CA ILE A 15 -5.45 8.43 9.98
C ILE A 15 -6.70 7.55 9.82
N ILE A 16 -6.65 6.55 8.93
CA ILE A 16 -7.79 5.68 8.63
C ILE A 16 -7.92 4.55 9.66
N TRP A 17 -6.81 3.86 9.95
CA TRP A 17 -6.80 2.65 10.78
C TRP A 17 -6.21 2.89 12.18
N GLY A 18 -5.69 4.08 12.45
CA GLY A 18 -5.14 4.48 13.75
C GLY A 18 -3.61 4.46 13.78
N LYS A 19 -3.03 4.99 14.85
CA LYS A 19 -1.56 5.11 14.98
C LYS A 19 -0.90 3.73 14.97
N GLY A 20 0.07 3.54 14.08
CA GLY A 20 0.83 2.30 13.95
C GLY A 20 1.76 2.35 12.75
N ASP A 21 2.63 1.35 12.64
CA ASP A 21 3.45 1.17 11.45
C ASP A 21 2.65 0.40 10.41
N TYR A 22 2.71 0.88 9.18
CA TYR A 22 2.04 0.27 8.05
C TYR A 22 3.08 0.03 6.96
N ASP A 23 2.88 -1.04 6.22
CA ASP A 23 3.71 -1.35 5.06
C ASP A 23 2.87 -1.46 3.80
N ILE A 24 3.49 -1.14 2.67
CA ILE A 24 2.89 -1.22 1.33
C ILE A 24 3.69 -2.23 0.54
N ASP A 25 3.12 -3.42 0.38
CA ASP A 25 3.67 -4.45 -0.49
C ASP A 25 3.19 -4.22 -1.92
N LEU A 26 4.14 -4.14 -2.86
CA LEU A 26 3.86 -4.22 -4.29
C LEU A 26 4.11 -5.65 -4.75
N GLU A 27 3.03 -6.35 -5.05
CA GLU A 27 3.08 -7.71 -5.54
C GLU A 27 2.83 -7.75 -7.05
N THR A 28 3.33 -8.78 -7.71
CA THR A 28 3.20 -8.99 -9.16
C THR A 28 3.14 -10.49 -9.43
N ASP A 29 2.03 -10.95 -10.03
CA ASP A 29 1.78 -12.40 -10.27
C ASP A 29 2.46 -12.88 -11.57
N ASP A 30 2.39 -12.05 -12.61
CA ASP A 30 2.62 -12.43 -14.00
C ASP A 30 3.65 -11.55 -14.70
N TRP A 31 4.42 -10.76 -13.93
CA TRP A 31 5.39 -9.76 -14.41
C TRP A 31 4.78 -8.62 -15.25
N SER A 32 3.46 -8.62 -15.44
CA SER A 32 2.74 -7.68 -16.31
C SER A 32 1.70 -6.85 -15.54
N THR A 33 1.22 -7.39 -14.43
CA THR A 33 0.27 -6.79 -13.52
C THR A 33 0.83 -6.71 -12.12
N SER A 34 0.62 -5.56 -11.49
CA SER A 34 1.00 -5.29 -10.12
C SER A 34 -0.22 -4.84 -9.33
N TRP A 35 -0.27 -5.19 -8.06
CA TRP A 35 -1.23 -4.64 -7.10
C TRP A 35 -0.49 -4.21 -5.83
N ALA A 36 -1.06 -3.24 -5.13
CA ALA A 36 -0.53 -2.76 -3.87
C ALA A 36 -1.41 -3.29 -2.73
N VAL A 37 -0.78 -3.85 -1.71
CA VAL A 37 -1.43 -4.33 -0.47
C VAL A 37 -0.92 -3.50 0.69
N VAL A 38 -1.84 -3.02 1.53
CA VAL A 38 -1.47 -2.38 2.80
C VAL A 38 -1.68 -3.35 3.93
N LYS A 39 -0.66 -3.54 4.76
CA LYS A 39 -0.70 -4.36 5.97
C LYS A 39 -0.21 -3.52 7.14
N GLN A 40 -0.70 -3.84 8.33
CA GLN A 40 -0.11 -3.29 9.55
C GLN A 40 1.17 -4.06 9.85
N ASP A 41 2.24 -3.35 10.16
CA ASP A 41 3.53 -3.94 10.53
C ASP A 41 3.64 -3.97 12.06
N PHE A 42 3.78 -5.17 12.63
CA PHE A 42 4.01 -5.38 14.07
C PHE A 42 5.49 -5.63 14.39
N GLY A 43 6.39 -5.43 13.41
CA GLY A 43 7.84 -5.59 13.51
C GLY A 43 8.31 -6.99 13.11
N ASP A 44 7.86 -8.01 13.84
CA ASP A 44 8.24 -9.41 13.58
C ASP A 44 7.22 -10.15 12.70
N GLU A 45 6.01 -9.60 12.56
CA GLU A 45 4.92 -10.15 11.76
C GLU A 45 4.07 -9.05 11.13
N PHE A 46 3.51 -9.35 9.96
CA PHE A 46 2.53 -8.49 9.32
C PHE A 46 1.12 -8.93 9.70
N GLY A 47 0.27 -7.95 10.01
CA GLY A 47 -1.15 -8.16 10.20
C GLY A 47 -1.88 -8.57 8.91
N PRO A 48 -3.19 -8.85 9.01
CA PRO A 48 -4.01 -9.13 7.84
C PRO A 48 -4.02 -7.93 6.88
N PRO A 49 -4.21 -8.16 5.56
CA PRO A 49 -4.39 -7.08 4.59
C PRO A 49 -5.55 -6.15 4.99
N LEU A 50 -5.25 -4.86 5.09
CA LEU A 50 -6.24 -3.82 5.41
C LEU A 50 -6.94 -3.31 4.15
N THR A 51 -6.18 -3.17 3.07
CA THR A 51 -6.72 -2.84 1.75
C THR A 51 -5.80 -3.39 0.67
N MET A 52 -6.36 -3.59 -0.52
CA MET A 52 -5.65 -4.07 -1.70
C MET A 52 -6.24 -3.41 -2.94
N THR A 53 -5.38 -2.97 -3.86
CA THR A 53 -5.83 -2.42 -5.14
C THR A 53 -6.20 -3.55 -6.11
N ALA A 54 -6.99 -3.23 -7.13
CA ALA A 54 -7.11 -4.13 -8.28
C ALA A 54 -5.74 -4.33 -8.97
N PRO A 55 -5.54 -5.43 -9.71
CA PRO A 55 -4.38 -5.57 -10.57
C PRO A 55 -4.32 -4.44 -11.61
N ARG A 56 -3.18 -3.78 -11.71
CA ARG A 56 -2.90 -2.71 -12.68
C ARG A 56 -1.71 -3.10 -13.53
N GLY A 57 -1.69 -2.70 -14.80
CA GLY A 57 -0.58 -3.02 -15.71
C GLY A 57 0.78 -2.36 -15.39
N SER A 58 0.94 -1.80 -14.19
CA SER A 58 2.20 -1.28 -13.66
C SER A 58 2.10 -1.01 -12.16
N GLU A 59 3.23 -1.09 -11.45
CA GLU A 59 3.37 -0.67 -10.06
C GLU A 59 2.89 0.76 -9.82
N ASN A 60 3.22 1.69 -10.73
CA ASN A 60 2.79 3.08 -10.62
C ASN A 60 1.26 3.21 -10.77
N GLY A 61 0.63 2.35 -11.56
CA GLY A 61 -0.82 2.23 -11.64
C GLY A 61 -1.43 1.81 -10.31
N ALA A 62 -0.89 0.75 -9.70
CA ALA A 62 -1.33 0.26 -8.40
C ALA A 62 -1.16 1.33 -7.30
N MET A 63 0.01 1.96 -7.22
CA MET A 63 0.28 3.03 -6.23
C MET A 63 -0.61 4.26 -6.43
N ARG A 64 -0.99 4.59 -7.67
CA ARG A 64 -1.89 5.71 -7.94
C ARG A 64 -3.32 5.41 -7.52
N GLU A 65 -3.78 4.19 -7.75
CA GLU A 65 -5.07 3.74 -7.23
C GLU A 65 -5.06 3.77 -5.71
N LEU A 66 -4.02 3.21 -5.07
CA LEU A 66 -3.93 3.21 -3.61
C LEU A 66 -3.95 4.64 -3.04
N ALA A 67 -3.23 5.57 -3.66
CA ALA A 67 -3.27 6.98 -3.29
C ALA A 67 -4.69 7.57 -3.42
N THR A 68 -5.44 7.19 -4.46
CA THR A 68 -6.83 7.64 -4.65
C THR A 68 -7.73 7.14 -3.52
N TRP A 69 -7.55 5.88 -3.10
CA TRP A 69 -8.29 5.29 -1.97
C TRP A 69 -8.00 5.99 -0.65
N THR A 70 -6.74 6.30 -0.36
CA THR A 70 -6.36 7.00 0.87
C THR A 70 -6.64 8.51 0.80
N GLY A 71 -6.88 9.06 -0.40
CA GLY A 71 -7.08 10.49 -0.63
C GLY A 71 -5.77 11.30 -0.65
N CYS A 72 -4.74 10.79 -1.35
CA CYS A 72 -3.37 11.30 -1.43
C CYS A 72 -2.89 11.59 -2.86
#